data_AF-A0A929ETE9-F1
#
_entry.id   AF-A0A929ETE9-F1
#
_cell.length_a   1.000
_cell.length_b   1.000
_cell.length_c   1.000
_cell.angle_alpha   90.00
_cell.angle_beta   90.00
_cell.angle_gamma   90.00
#
_symmetry.space_group_name_H-M   'P 1'
#
loop_
_entity.id
_entity.type
_entity.pdbx_description
1 polymer ?
#
loop_
_entity_poly.entity_id
_entity_poly.type
_entity_poly.pdbx_seq_one_letter_code
_entity_poly.pdbx_strand_id
1 'polypeptide(L)'
;MANYKVHDNPVRDEWMAKIEKLTTLASAHTFLKEFRVEHTTPLRDNYSLELDWPWIERMIEEKVAMLKHAELTDEQFFNNCTCGANAQEVADAAIAKMDACTEKYDAEKLHINFRRDCKPPIMPTNVFMDTDRLLGTKLMELRNIGYYDMPLEELRKARGVKVVHIQDK
;
A
#
# COMPACT_ATOMS: atom_id res chain seq x y z
N MET A 1 -17.03 13.98 13.22
CA MET A 1 -16.47 14.39 11.92
C MET A 1 -17.23 15.61 11.45
N ALA A 2 -16.55 16.59 10.86
CA ALA A 2 -17.25 17.73 10.26
C ALA A 2 -18.14 17.22 9.11
N ASN A 3 -19.34 17.76 8.98
CA ASN A 3 -20.39 17.29 8.08
C ASN A 3 -20.18 17.83 6.65
N TYR A 4 -18.98 17.64 6.09
CA TYR A 4 -18.65 18.08 4.74
C TYR A 4 -19.35 17.20 3.69
N LYS A 5 -19.47 17.71 2.46
CA LYS A 5 -19.91 16.88 1.34
C LYS A 5 -18.87 15.79 1.08
N VAL A 6 -19.32 14.61 0.69
CA VAL A 6 -18.44 13.43 0.53
C VAL A 6 -17.35 13.63 -0.53
N HIS A 7 -17.68 14.28 -1.65
CA HIS A 7 -16.79 14.34 -2.81
C HIS A 7 -16.05 15.67 -3.01
N ASP A 8 -16.50 16.72 -2.32
CA ASP A 8 -16.05 18.10 -2.46
C ASP A 8 -15.98 18.71 -1.06
N ASN A 9 -14.77 18.78 -0.51
CA ASN A 9 -14.55 19.13 0.88
C ASN A 9 -13.18 19.79 1.08
N PRO A 10 -13.03 20.61 2.15
CA PRO A 10 -11.81 21.36 2.38
C PRO A 10 -10.58 20.48 2.66
N VAL A 11 -10.77 19.22 3.08
CA VAL A 11 -9.66 18.28 3.28
C VAL A 11 -9.04 17.94 1.92
N ARG A 12 -9.86 17.61 0.92
CA ARG A 12 -9.40 17.34 -0.45
C ARG A 12 -8.75 18.56 -1.09
N ASP A 13 -9.30 19.75 -0.87
CA ASP A 13 -8.72 21.00 -1.37
C ASP A 13 -7.32 21.26 -0.78
N GLU A 14 -7.16 21.05 0.53
CA GLU A 14 -5.86 21.18 1.21
C GLU A 14 -4.82 20.22 0.62
N TRP A 15 -5.22 18.97 0.37
CA TRP A 15 -4.32 17.98 -0.23
C TRP A 15 -3.99 18.28 -1.68
N MET A 16 -4.93 18.78 -2.47
CA MET A 16 -4.64 19.25 -3.83
C MET A 16 -3.59 20.37 -3.83
N ALA A 17 -3.70 21.34 -2.92
CA ALA A 17 -2.70 22.40 -2.79
C ALA A 17 -1.30 21.89 -2.39
N LYS A 18 -1.20 20.73 -1.71
CA LYS A 18 0.08 20.06 -1.45
C LYS A 18 0.61 19.36 -2.71
N ILE A 19 -0.25 18.66 -3.43
CA ILE A 19 0.09 17.89 -4.65
C ILE A 19 0.58 18.81 -5.78
N GLU A 20 -0.03 19.99 -5.93
CA GLU A 20 0.35 20.97 -6.95
C GLU A 20 1.80 21.45 -6.82
N LYS A 21 2.34 21.46 -5.60
CA LYS A 21 3.72 21.89 -5.30
C LYS A 21 4.77 20.85 -5.65
N LEU A 22 4.37 19.61 -5.99
CA LEU A 22 5.29 18.56 -6.41
C LEU A 22 5.80 18.87 -7.82
N THR A 23 7.08 19.15 -7.99
CA THR A 23 7.67 19.54 -9.29
C THR A 23 8.69 18.55 -9.82
N THR A 24 9.08 17.55 -9.01
CA THR A 24 10.07 16.53 -9.40
C THR A 24 9.58 15.13 -9.03
N LEU A 25 9.95 14.13 -9.82
CA LEU A 25 9.61 12.72 -9.58
C LEU A 25 10.12 12.25 -8.22
N ALA A 26 11.34 12.66 -7.83
CA ALA A 26 11.92 12.29 -6.54
C ALA A 26 11.09 12.81 -5.35
N SER A 27 10.65 14.07 -5.40
CA SER A 27 9.76 14.64 -4.37
C SER A 27 8.40 13.94 -4.32
N ALA A 28 7.82 13.66 -5.49
CA ALA A 28 6.51 13.03 -5.59
C ALA A 28 6.54 11.55 -5.18
N HIS A 29 7.62 10.82 -5.50
CA HIS A 29 7.89 9.46 -5.04
C HIS A 29 7.86 9.40 -3.51
N THR A 30 8.65 10.28 -2.87
CA THR A 30 8.77 10.33 -1.41
C THR A 30 7.41 10.65 -0.78
N PHE A 31 6.74 11.69 -1.30
CA PHE A 31 5.42 12.11 -0.84
C PHE A 31 4.38 10.98 -0.93
N LEU A 32 4.33 10.24 -2.03
CA LEU A 32 3.40 9.11 -2.19
C LEU A 32 3.70 7.97 -1.21
N LYS A 33 4.98 7.62 -1.02
CA LYS A 33 5.35 6.55 -0.08
C LYS A 33 5.01 6.93 1.36
N GLU A 34 5.33 8.15 1.78
CA GLU A 34 5.00 8.65 3.11
C GLU A 34 3.48 8.69 3.32
N PHE A 35 2.73 9.20 2.33
CA PHE A 35 1.26 9.19 2.37
C PHE A 35 0.70 7.78 2.60
N ARG A 36 1.25 6.78 1.89
CA ARG A 36 0.79 5.40 2.02
C ARG A 36 1.12 4.79 3.39
N VAL A 37 2.27 5.11 3.96
CA VAL A 37 2.62 4.73 5.35
C VAL A 37 1.64 5.34 6.34
N GLU A 38 1.38 6.63 6.21
CA GLU A 38 0.59 7.34 7.21
C GLU A 38 -0.90 6.98 7.14
N HIS A 39 -1.47 6.75 5.95
CA HIS A 39 -2.92 6.76 5.78
C HIS A 39 -3.56 5.50 5.19
N THR A 40 -2.77 4.51 4.75
CA THR A 40 -3.32 3.35 4.02
C THR A 40 -3.13 2.03 4.77
N THR A 41 -4.04 1.08 4.50
CA THR A 41 -4.02 -0.29 5.06
C THR A 41 -4.37 -0.35 6.56
N PRO A 42 -4.61 -1.55 7.13
CA PRO A 42 -4.77 -1.71 8.58
C PRO A 42 -3.53 -1.36 9.42
N LEU A 43 -2.37 -1.18 8.79
CA LEU A 43 -1.10 -0.86 9.45
C LEU A 43 -0.76 0.64 9.41
N ARG A 44 -1.70 1.49 9.01
CA ARG A 44 -1.50 2.94 8.93
C ARG A 44 -1.28 3.58 10.30
N ASP A 45 -0.49 4.64 10.31
CA ASP A 45 -0.23 5.43 11.52
C ASP A 45 -1.43 6.33 11.90
N ASN A 46 -2.23 6.74 10.92
CA ASN A 46 -3.22 7.78 11.08
C ASN A 46 -4.53 7.48 10.33
N TYR A 47 -5.64 7.47 11.07
CA TYR A 47 -6.99 7.25 10.55
C TYR A 47 -7.76 8.56 10.28
N SER A 48 -7.12 9.72 10.42
CA SER A 48 -7.77 11.04 10.22
C SER A 48 -8.37 11.24 8.83
N LEU A 49 -7.85 10.54 7.82
CA LEU A 49 -8.29 10.61 6.43
C LEU A 49 -9.13 9.40 5.99
N GLU A 50 -9.77 8.65 6.89
CA GLU A 50 -10.47 7.40 6.56
C GLU A 50 -11.40 7.50 5.34
N LEU A 51 -12.11 8.62 5.19
CA LEU A 51 -13.10 8.84 4.14
C LEU A 51 -12.54 9.49 2.86
N ASP A 52 -11.29 9.95 2.89
CA ASP A 52 -10.71 10.77 1.82
C ASP A 52 -9.41 10.19 1.26
N TRP A 53 -8.68 9.37 2.02
CA TRP A 53 -7.38 8.84 1.60
C TRP A 53 -7.39 8.12 0.25
N PRO A 54 -8.43 7.34 -0.16
CA PRO A 54 -8.39 6.66 -1.45
C PRO A 54 -8.42 7.65 -2.62
N TRP A 55 -9.15 8.76 -2.47
CA TRP A 55 -9.21 9.80 -3.48
C TRP A 55 -7.92 10.62 -3.50
N ILE A 56 -7.38 10.95 -2.33
CA ILE A 56 -6.11 11.68 -2.23
C ILE A 56 -4.96 10.83 -2.80
N GLU A 57 -4.88 9.54 -2.48
CA GLU A 57 -3.87 8.62 -3.05
C GLU A 57 -3.92 8.68 -4.58
N ARG A 58 -5.11 8.56 -5.17
CA ARG A 58 -5.30 8.66 -6.63
C ARG A 58 -4.73 9.97 -7.19
N MET A 59 -5.01 11.11 -6.57
CA MET A 59 -4.53 12.40 -7.09
C MET A 59 -3.00 12.51 -7.00
N ILE A 60 -2.39 11.94 -5.96
CA ILE A 60 -0.92 11.84 -5.86
C ILE A 60 -0.38 10.90 -6.95
N GLU A 61 -1.03 9.76 -7.18
CA GLU A 61 -0.66 8.80 -8.23
C GLU A 61 -0.69 9.42 -9.63
N GLU A 62 -1.73 10.18 -9.97
CA GLU A 62 -1.80 10.92 -11.24
C GLU A 62 -0.61 11.88 -11.40
N LYS A 63 -0.28 12.63 -10.34
CA LYS A 63 0.86 13.55 -10.34
C LYS A 63 2.20 12.84 -10.51
N VAL A 64 2.42 11.74 -9.79
CA VAL A 64 3.65 10.93 -9.91
C VAL A 64 3.76 10.31 -11.30
N ALA A 65 2.66 9.81 -11.87
CA ALA A 65 2.66 9.24 -13.21
C ALA A 65 3.04 10.26 -14.29
N MET A 66 2.52 11.50 -14.19
CA MET A 66 2.87 12.59 -15.11
C MET A 66 4.35 12.98 -14.99
N LEU A 67 4.88 13.10 -13.77
CA LEU A 67 6.30 13.39 -13.54
C LEU A 67 7.19 12.24 -14.02
N LYS A 68 6.76 10.99 -13.81
CA LYS A 68 7.46 9.79 -14.29
C LYS A 68 7.60 9.80 -15.81
N HIS A 69 6.53 10.16 -16.52
CA HIS A 69 6.55 10.27 -17.98
C HIS A 69 7.44 11.42 -18.48
N ALA A 70 7.53 12.52 -17.73
CA ALA A 70 8.35 13.67 -18.10
C ALA A 70 9.85 13.47 -17.83
N GLU A 71 10.21 12.71 -16.79
CA GLU A 71 11.59 12.62 -16.30
C GLU A 71 12.32 11.33 -16.67
N LEU A 72 11.61 10.22 -16.89
CA LEU A 72 12.23 8.94 -17.23
C LEU A 72 12.27 8.73 -18.74
N THR A 73 13.34 8.10 -19.21
CA THR A 73 13.40 7.52 -20.57
C THR A 73 12.44 6.33 -20.70
N ASP A 74 12.09 5.92 -21.92
CA ASP A 74 11.26 4.74 -22.16
C ASP A 74 11.83 3.48 -21.48
N GLU A 75 13.14 3.25 -21.59
CA GLU A 75 13.80 2.10 -20.97
C GLU A 75 13.63 2.12 -19.44
N GLN A 76 13.86 3.28 -18.81
CA GLN A 76 13.67 3.43 -17.36
C GLN A 76 12.19 3.34 -16.97
N PHE A 77 11.28 3.85 -17.80
CA PHE A 77 9.85 3.84 -17.54
C PHE A 77 9.30 2.41 -17.40
N PHE A 78 9.80 1.49 -18.23
CA PHE A 78 9.40 0.08 -18.24
C PHE A 78 10.15 -0.77 -17.21
N ASN A 79 11.40 -0.46 -16.89
CA ASN A 79 12.26 -1.36 -16.11
C ASN A 79 12.59 -0.88 -14.69
N ASN A 80 12.34 0.39 -14.36
CA ASN A 80 12.74 0.95 -13.07
C ASN A 80 11.54 1.40 -12.23
N CYS A 81 11.70 1.30 -10.92
CA CYS A 81 10.88 2.03 -9.97
C CYS A 81 11.16 3.53 -10.06
N THR A 82 10.25 4.37 -9.58
CA THR A 82 10.40 5.84 -9.57
C THR A 82 11.56 6.36 -8.72
N CYS A 83 12.16 5.52 -7.85
CA CYS A 83 13.40 5.81 -7.14
C CYS A 83 14.67 5.42 -7.93
N GLY A 84 14.54 4.93 -9.16
CA GLY A 84 15.65 4.48 -10.01
C GLY A 84 16.07 3.01 -9.83
N ALA A 85 15.59 2.31 -8.80
CA ALA A 85 15.87 0.88 -8.60
C ALA A 85 15.32 0.02 -9.74
N ASN A 86 15.99 -1.08 -10.10
CA ASN A 86 15.48 -2.04 -11.05
C ASN A 86 14.22 -2.72 -10.49
N ALA A 87 13.12 -2.68 -11.25
CA ALA A 87 11.82 -3.18 -10.78
C ALA A 87 11.82 -4.70 -10.59
N GLN A 88 12.48 -5.44 -11.48
CA GLN A 88 12.54 -6.90 -11.42
C GLN A 88 13.36 -7.36 -10.21
N GLU A 89 14.49 -6.71 -9.92
CA GLU A 89 15.29 -7.03 -8.73
C GLU A 89 14.51 -6.79 -7.43
N VAL A 90 13.73 -5.71 -7.35
CA VAL A 90 12.84 -5.43 -6.20
C VAL A 90 11.76 -6.50 -6.08
N ALA A 91 11.17 -6.92 -7.20
CA ALA A 91 10.17 -7.98 -7.25
C ALA A 91 10.74 -9.33 -6.79
N ASP A 92 11.86 -9.75 -7.36
CA ASP A 92 12.54 -11.02 -7.04
C ASP A 92 12.91 -11.08 -5.55
N ALA A 93 13.40 -9.98 -5.00
CA ALA A 93 13.71 -9.89 -3.57
C ALA A 93 12.46 -9.99 -2.68
N ALA A 94 11.32 -9.45 -3.11
CA ALA A 94 10.06 -9.56 -2.38
C ALA A 94 9.50 -11.00 -2.42
N ILE A 95 9.55 -11.64 -3.60
CA ILE A 95 9.13 -13.03 -3.81
C ILE A 95 9.97 -13.98 -2.96
N ALA A 96 11.30 -13.85 -3.01
CA ALA A 96 12.19 -14.68 -2.21
C ALA A 96 11.94 -14.58 -0.70
N LYS A 97 11.65 -13.37 -0.19
CA LYS A 97 11.28 -13.17 1.22
C LYS A 97 9.93 -13.83 1.56
N MET A 98 8.97 -13.78 0.65
CA MET A 98 7.65 -14.40 0.83
C MET A 98 7.72 -15.92 0.79
N ASP A 99 8.52 -16.50 -0.11
CA ASP A 99 8.74 -17.94 -0.18
C ASP A 99 9.35 -18.48 1.12
N ALA A 100 10.22 -17.70 1.76
CA ALA A 100 10.80 -18.01 3.05
C ALA A 100 9.84 -17.85 4.24
N CYS A 101 8.65 -17.25 4.06
CA CYS A 101 7.68 -17.13 5.15
C CYS A 101 7.05 -18.49 5.50
N THR A 102 7.14 -18.85 6.78
CA THR A 102 6.42 -20.00 7.37
C THR A 102 5.15 -19.57 8.11
N GLU A 103 5.09 -18.31 8.53
CA GLU A 103 4.00 -17.79 9.37
C GLU A 103 3.10 -16.80 8.59
N LYS A 104 1.77 -16.99 8.70
CA LYS A 104 0.78 -16.16 8.01
C LYS A 104 0.81 -14.68 8.40
N TYR A 105 1.26 -14.37 9.61
CA TYR A 105 1.36 -12.99 10.12
C TYR A 105 2.59 -12.24 9.60
N ASP A 106 3.65 -12.95 9.23
CA ASP A 106 4.82 -12.35 8.60
C ASP A 106 4.57 -12.16 7.11
N ALA A 107 3.98 -13.18 6.47
CA ALA A 107 3.54 -13.12 5.08
C ALA A 107 2.57 -11.95 4.83
N GLU A 108 1.57 -11.73 5.70
CA GLU A 108 0.63 -10.62 5.51
C GLU A 108 1.32 -9.26 5.59
N LYS A 109 2.26 -9.07 6.54
CA LYS A 109 2.95 -7.79 6.71
C LYS A 109 3.84 -7.52 5.52
N LEU A 110 4.53 -8.55 5.03
CA LEU A 110 5.34 -8.46 3.82
C LEU A 110 4.49 -8.04 2.63
N HIS A 111 3.36 -8.70 2.38
CA HIS A 111 2.50 -8.38 1.24
C HIS A 111 1.88 -6.99 1.35
N ILE A 112 1.40 -6.60 2.53
CA ILE A 112 0.88 -5.24 2.80
C ILE A 112 1.97 -4.19 2.53
N ASN A 113 3.18 -4.40 3.07
CA ASN A 113 4.29 -3.46 2.89
C ASN A 113 4.75 -3.39 1.43
N PHE A 114 4.81 -4.51 0.71
CA PHE A 114 5.11 -4.51 -0.72
C PHE A 114 4.11 -3.65 -1.50
N ARG A 115 2.80 -3.82 -1.27
CA ARG A 115 1.78 -3.01 -1.93
C ARG A 115 1.91 -1.53 -1.56
N ARG A 116 2.10 -1.23 -0.27
CA ARG A 116 2.30 0.14 0.19
C ARG A 116 3.50 0.80 -0.50
N ASP A 117 4.61 0.09 -0.60
CA ASP A 117 5.88 0.66 -1.04
C ASP A 117 6.05 0.64 -2.57
N CYS A 118 5.39 -0.29 -3.28
CA CYS A 118 5.60 -0.56 -4.70
C CYS A 118 4.37 -0.36 -5.59
N LYS A 119 3.15 -0.14 -5.05
CA LYS A 119 1.94 0.05 -5.88
C LYS A 119 2.20 1.13 -6.95
N PRO A 120 1.77 0.91 -8.22
CA PRO A 120 1.88 1.90 -9.28
C PRO A 120 1.38 3.28 -8.83
N PRO A 121 1.98 4.37 -9.33
CA PRO A 121 3.00 4.44 -10.37
C PRO A 121 4.44 4.23 -9.88
N ILE A 122 4.65 3.75 -8.64
CA ILE A 122 6.01 3.52 -8.11
C ILE A 122 6.76 2.45 -8.91
N MET A 123 6.21 1.25 -9.00
CA MET A 123 6.72 0.15 -9.82
C MET A 123 5.95 0.07 -11.15
N PRO A 124 6.60 -0.33 -12.26
CA PRO A 124 5.90 -0.67 -13.50
C PRO A 124 4.79 -1.70 -13.25
N THR A 125 3.60 -1.42 -13.80
CA THR A 125 2.38 -2.20 -13.51
C THR A 125 2.54 -3.68 -13.80
N ASN A 126 3.19 -4.06 -14.91
CA ASN A 126 3.36 -5.47 -15.27
C ASN A 126 4.18 -6.23 -14.21
N VAL A 127 5.29 -5.65 -13.75
CA VAL A 127 6.13 -6.22 -12.70
C VAL A 127 5.37 -6.28 -11.38
N PHE A 128 4.68 -5.19 -11.02
CA PHE A 128 3.91 -5.14 -9.78
C PHE A 128 2.80 -6.19 -9.74
N MET A 129 2.01 -6.33 -10.81
CA MET A 129 0.86 -7.25 -10.84
C MET A 129 1.29 -8.71 -10.82
N ASP A 130 2.39 -9.05 -11.50
CA ASP A 130 2.93 -10.43 -11.43
C ASP A 130 3.50 -10.74 -10.04
N THR A 131 4.19 -9.77 -9.43
CA THR A 131 4.67 -9.91 -8.05
C THR A 131 3.51 -10.05 -7.07
N ASP A 132 2.50 -9.18 -7.14
CA ASP A 132 1.31 -9.19 -6.26
C ASP A 132 0.53 -10.51 -6.38
N ARG A 133 0.46 -11.08 -7.59
CA ARG A 133 -0.11 -12.42 -7.83
C ARG A 133 0.64 -13.48 -7.05
N LEU A 134 1.97 -13.54 -7.15
CA LEU A 134 2.80 -14.53 -6.46
C LEU A 134 2.73 -14.38 -4.94
N LEU A 135 2.85 -13.14 -4.44
CA LEU A 135 2.73 -12.86 -3.01
C LEU A 135 1.34 -13.25 -2.48
N GLY A 136 0.28 -12.92 -3.22
CA GLY A 136 -1.09 -13.26 -2.86
C GLY A 136 -1.33 -14.77 -2.80
N THR A 137 -0.80 -15.54 -3.74
CA THR A 137 -0.89 -17.01 -3.74
C THR A 137 -0.31 -17.58 -2.45
N LYS A 138 0.94 -17.26 -2.11
CA LYS A 138 1.59 -17.76 -0.89
C LYS A 138 0.86 -17.34 0.38
N LEU A 139 0.39 -16.09 0.46
CA LEU A 139 -0.37 -15.60 1.61
C LEU A 139 -1.66 -16.39 1.82
N MET A 140 -2.39 -16.70 0.73
CA MET A 140 -3.62 -17.49 0.80
C MET A 140 -3.34 -18.93 1.25
N GLU A 141 -2.28 -19.56 0.74
CA GLU A 141 -1.86 -20.89 1.18
C GLU A 141 -1.62 -20.92 2.70
N LEU A 142 -0.82 -19.98 3.22
CA LEU A 142 -0.50 -19.91 4.65
C LEU A 142 -1.71 -19.58 5.53
N ARG A 143 -2.63 -18.73 5.06
CA ARG A 143 -3.81 -18.35 5.86
C ARG A 143 -4.86 -19.44 5.92
N ASN A 144 -5.02 -20.22 4.84
CA ASN A 144 -6.14 -21.15 4.70
C ASN A 144 -5.89 -22.55 5.27
N ILE A 145 -4.64 -22.90 5.56
CA ILE A 145 -4.31 -24.13 6.28
C ILE A 145 -4.84 -24.02 7.72
N GLY A 146 -5.66 -24.99 8.15
CA GLY A 146 -6.20 -25.04 9.50
C GLY A 146 -7.02 -23.80 9.87
N TYR A 147 -7.72 -23.19 8.91
CA TYR A 147 -8.34 -21.86 9.07
C TYR A 147 -9.25 -21.75 10.30
N TYR A 148 -9.93 -22.83 10.67
CA TYR A 148 -10.86 -22.89 11.80
C TYR A 148 -10.28 -23.53 13.07
N ASP A 149 -9.00 -23.89 13.07
CA ASP A 149 -8.38 -24.62 14.18
C ASP A 149 -8.17 -23.72 15.41
N MET A 150 -8.00 -22.40 15.19
CA MET A 150 -7.79 -21.42 16.25
C MET A 150 -9.13 -20.82 16.73
N PRO A 151 -9.48 -20.95 18.02
CA PRO A 151 -10.65 -20.30 18.59
C PRO A 151 -10.62 -18.78 18.46
N LEU A 152 -11.79 -18.12 18.46
CA LEU A 152 -11.91 -16.68 18.30
C LEU A 152 -11.17 -15.91 19.41
N GLU A 153 -11.17 -16.43 20.63
CA GLU A 153 -10.49 -15.86 21.79
C GLU A 153 -8.97 -15.76 21.57
N GLU A 154 -8.38 -16.81 20.98
CA GLU A 154 -6.96 -16.86 20.66
C GLU A 154 -6.65 -16.03 19.42
N LEU A 155 -7.51 -16.06 18.41
CA LEU A 155 -7.36 -15.25 17.20
C LEU A 155 -7.38 -13.75 17.52
N ARG A 156 -8.25 -13.30 18.43
CA ARG A 156 -8.29 -11.91 18.92
C ARG A 156 -6.96 -11.50 19.56
N LYS A 157 -6.36 -12.38 20.38
CA LYS A 157 -5.05 -12.15 21.01
C LYS A 157 -3.94 -12.12 19.97
N ALA A 158 -3.91 -13.08 19.04
CA ALA A 158 -2.90 -13.18 17.99
C ALA A 158 -2.94 -11.97 17.04
N ARG A 159 -4.14 -11.47 16.71
CA ARG A 159 -4.32 -10.24 15.93
C ARG A 159 -3.97 -8.98 16.73
N GLY A 160 -4.01 -9.03 18.07
CA GLY A 160 -3.70 -7.91 18.96
C GLY A 160 -4.83 -6.89 19.09
N VAL A 161 -6.09 -7.30 18.95
CA VAL A 161 -7.22 -6.36 19.05
C VAL A 161 -7.50 -5.97 20.49
N LYS A 162 -7.86 -4.70 20.72
CA LYS A 162 -8.52 -4.29 21.96
C LYS A 162 -10.01 -4.58 21.84
N VAL A 163 -10.48 -5.59 22.55
CA VAL A 163 -11.90 -5.93 22.59
C VAL A 163 -12.67 -4.83 23.32
N VAL A 164 -13.60 -4.17 22.64
CA VAL A 164 -14.42 -3.08 23.22
C VAL A 164 -15.69 -3.61 23.88
N HIS A 165 -16.36 -4.54 23.20
CA HIS A 165 -17.60 -5.16 23.67
C HIS A 165 -17.76 -6.52 23.00
N ILE A 166 -18.28 -7.50 23.75
CA ILE A 166 -18.77 -8.77 23.23
C ILE A 166 -20.23 -8.83 23.67
N GLN A 167 -21.14 -8.93 22.70
CA GLN A 167 -22.55 -9.14 22.98
C GLN A 167 -22.76 -10.63 23.18
N ASP A 168 -23.15 -11.02 24.39
CA ASP A 168 -23.65 -12.37 24.66
C ASP A 168 -25.09 -12.48 24.14
N LYS A 169 -25.42 -13.65 23.59
CA LYS A 169 -26.79 -13.98 23.17
C LYS A 169 -27.69 -14.24 24.37
#